data_AF-A0A379EU23-F1
#
_entry.id   AF-A0A379EU23-F1
#
_cell.length_a   1.000
_cell.length_b   1.000
_cell.length_c   1.000
_cell.angle_alpha   90.00
_cell.angle_beta   90.00
_cell.angle_gamma   90.00
#
_symmetry.space_group_name_H-M   'P 1'
#
loop_
_entity.id
_entity.type
_entity.pdbx_description
1 polymer ?
#
loop_
_entity_poly.entity_id
_entity_poly.type
_entity_poly.pdbx_seq_one_letter_code
_entity_poly.pdbx_strand_id
1 'polypeptide(L)' 'MLALLVLLLSSCASKPVAQVCPSIPAALLAHLDRTDFTGQTYGEVAKYAVILKRERDVCLTRIDKIREWQVENAQN' A
#
# COMPACT_ATOMS: atom_id res chain seq x y z
N MET A 1 40.07 -27.53 12.56
CA MET A 1 39.62 -27.45 11.14
C MET A 1 38.27 -28.13 10.91
N LEU A 2 38.08 -29.41 11.28
CA LEU A 2 36.80 -30.11 11.06
C LEU A 2 35.61 -29.52 11.85
N ALA A 3 35.82 -29.15 13.12
CA ALA A 3 34.75 -28.60 13.97
C ALA A 3 34.21 -27.24 13.48
N LEU A 4 35.08 -26.41 12.89
CA LEU A 4 34.69 -25.12 12.34
C LEU A 4 33.83 -25.29 11.07
N LEU A 5 34.15 -26.30 10.25
CA LEU A 5 33.33 -26.68 9.10
C LEU A 5 31.94 -27.14 9.54
N VAL A 6 31.85 -28.01 10.56
CA VAL A 6 30.55 -28.52 11.05
C VAL A 6 29.65 -27.40 11.57
N LEU A 7 30.22 -26.40 12.25
CA LEU A 7 29.50 -25.20 12.72
C LEU A 7 29.00 -24.30 11.57
N LEU A 8 29.75 -24.21 10.48
CA LEU A 8 29.34 -23.42 9.30
C LEU A 8 28.21 -24.11 8.52
N LEU A 9 28.21 -25.45 8.45
CA LEU A 9 27.19 -26.21 7.74
C LEU A 9 25.84 -26.30 8.49
N SER A 10 25.80 -26.13 9.83
CA SER A 10 24.53 -26.13 10.56
C SER A 10 23.63 -24.93 10.24
N SER A 11 24.20 -23.82 9.75
CA SER A 11 23.41 -22.65 9.33
C SER A 11 22.60 -22.89 8.06
N CYS A 12 23.01 -23.82 7.18
CA CYS A 12 22.29 -24.17 5.96
C CYS A 12 21.19 -25.23 6.19
N ALA A 13 21.17 -25.88 7.35
CA ALA A 13 20.11 -26.82 7.74
C ALA A 13 18.89 -26.12 8.39
N SER A 14 18.96 -24.79 8.54
CA SER A 14 17.87 -23.96 9.04
C SER A 14 16.70 -24.02 8.06
N LYS A 15 15.57 -24.57 8.49
CA LYS A 15 14.32 -24.45 7.72
C LYS A 15 13.99 -22.96 7.58
N PRO A 16 13.68 -22.45 6.38
CA PRO A 16 13.28 -21.06 6.24
C PRO A 16 12.03 -20.84 7.10
N VAL A 17 12.15 -19.95 8.09
CA VAL A 17 10.96 -19.43 8.77
C VAL A 17 10.24 -18.60 7.71
N ALA A 18 9.06 -19.06 7.30
CA ALA A 18 8.21 -18.28 6.42
C ALA A 18 7.80 -17.02 7.19
N GLN A 19 8.53 -15.92 6.98
CA GLN A 19 8.11 -14.61 7.46
C GLN A 19 6.88 -14.22 6.64
N VAL A 20 5.71 -14.29 7.27
CA VAL A 20 4.49 -13.76 6.69
C VAL A 20 4.59 -12.24 6.81
N CYS A 21 4.97 -11.58 5.73
CA CYS A 21 4.93 -10.13 5.67
C CYS A 21 3.48 -9.67 5.73
N PRO A 22 3.12 -8.72 6.60
CA PRO A 22 1.79 -8.16 6.60
C PRO A 22 1.51 -7.50 5.25
N SER A 23 0.36 -7.81 4.65
CA SER A 23 -0.06 -7.24 3.37
C SER A 23 -0.92 -6.01 3.58
N ILE A 24 -0.73 -4.98 2.75
CA ILE A 24 -1.57 -3.78 2.77
C ILE A 24 -3.01 -4.20 2.47
N PRO A 25 -4.00 -3.73 3.26
CA PRO A 25 -5.40 -4.03 3.00
C PRO A 25 -5.82 -3.67 1.57
N ALA A 26 -6.36 -4.62 0.83
CA ALA A 26 -6.72 -4.45 -0.58
C ALA A 26 -7.70 -3.27 -0.82
N ALA A 27 -8.56 -2.96 0.15
CA ALA A 27 -9.48 -1.82 0.08
C ALA A 27 -8.78 -0.45 0.00
N LEU A 28 -7.54 -0.34 0.50
CA LEU A 28 -6.73 0.89 0.41
C LEU A 28 -6.02 1.01 -0.94
N LEU A 29 -5.77 -0.12 -1.60
CA LEU A 29 -5.11 -0.21 -2.91
C LEU A 29 -6.10 -0.31 -4.08
N ALA A 30 -7.40 -0.43 -3.79
CA ALA A 30 -8.43 -0.50 -4.80
C ALA A 30 -8.36 0.70 -5.74
N HIS A 31 -8.62 0.48 -7.03
CA HIS A 31 -8.76 1.56 -8.00
C HIS A 31 -9.82 2.57 -7.52
N LEU A 32 -9.63 3.85 -7.83
CA LEU A 32 -10.69 4.84 -7.69
C LEU A 32 -11.18 5.19 -9.08
N ASP A 33 -12.43 4.85 -9.37
CA ASP A 33 -13.03 5.19 -10.64
C ASP A 33 -13.16 6.71 -10.73
N ARG A 34 -12.54 7.28 -11.77
CA ARG A 34 -12.58 8.69 -12.06
C ARG A 34 -13.83 8.97 -12.89
N THR A 35 -14.59 9.99 -12.49
CA THR A 35 -15.71 10.47 -13.30
C THR A 35 -15.19 11.11 -14.60
N ASP A 36 -15.72 10.70 -15.75
CA ASP A 36 -15.38 11.32 -17.03
C ASP A 36 -15.88 12.77 -17.11
N PHE A 37 -15.12 13.62 -17.79
CA PHE A 37 -15.52 15.00 -18.06
C PHE A 37 -16.14 15.13 -19.45
N THR A 38 -17.38 15.59 -19.53
CA THR A 38 -18.12 15.81 -20.78
C THR A 38 -18.60 17.25 -20.98
N GLY A 39 -18.24 18.15 -20.05
CA GLY A 39 -18.70 19.53 -20.05
C GLY A 39 -18.11 20.37 -21.19
N GLN A 40 -18.86 21.37 -21.63
CA GLN A 40 -18.50 22.29 -22.71
C GLN A 40 -18.44 23.75 -22.26
N THR A 41 -18.91 24.05 -21.05
CA THR A 41 -18.97 25.41 -20.51
C THR A 41 -18.11 25.57 -19.26
N TYR A 42 -17.72 26.81 -18.95
CA TYR A 42 -16.99 27.12 -17.72
C TYR A 42 -17.75 26.68 -16.45
N GLY A 43 -19.09 26.82 -16.45
CA GLY A 43 -19.92 26.38 -15.34
C GLY A 43 -19.85 24.86 -15.11
N GLU A 44 -19.72 24.07 -16.16
CA GLU A 44 -19.54 22.62 -16.05
C GLU A 44 -18.14 22.23 -15.60
N VAL A 45 -17.11 22.97 -16.02
CA VAL A 45 -15.75 22.81 -15.49
C VAL A 45 -15.74 23.06 -13.97
N ALA A 46 -16.41 24.12 -13.50
CA ALA A 46 -16.50 24.43 -12.08
C ALA A 46 -17.19 23.30 -11.28
N LYS A 47 -18.27 22.72 -11.82
CA LYS A 47 -18.94 21.55 -11.20
C LYS A 47 -18.02 20.33 -11.18
N TYR A 48 -17.34 20.06 -12.30
CA TYR A 48 -16.42 18.93 -12.39
C TYR A 48 -15.22 19.06 -11.44
N ALA A 49 -14.73 20.28 -11.20
CA ALA A 49 -13.67 20.52 -10.23
C ALA A 49 -14.06 20.11 -8.79
N VAL A 50 -15.34 20.26 -8.42
CA VAL A 50 -15.85 19.79 -7.12
C VAL A 50 -15.85 18.25 -7.05
N ILE A 51 -16.22 17.57 -8.14
CA ILE A 51 -16.18 16.11 -8.25
C ILE A 51 -14.74 15.62 -8.10
N LEU A 52 -13.81 16.17 -8.89
CA LEU A 52 -12.39 15.83 -8.82
C LEU A 52 -11.79 16.06 -7.42
N LYS A 53 -12.19 17.16 -6.75
CA LYS A 53 -11.76 17.41 -5.38
C LYS A 53 -12.20 16.28 -4.44
N ARG A 54 -13.46 15.85 -4.55
CA ARG A 54 -13.98 14.74 -3.73
C ARG A 54 -13.26 13.43 -4.00
N GLU A 55 -13.06 13.09 -5.26
CA GLU A 55 -12.31 11.89 -5.67
C GLU A 55 -10.89 11.91 -5.10
N ARG A 56 -10.19 13.04 -5.25
CA ARG A 56 -8.86 13.23 -4.67
C ARG A 56 -8.86 13.07 -3.15
N ASP A 57 -9.85 13.61 -2.46
CA ASP A 57 -9.91 13.52 -0.99
C ASP A 57 -10.11 12.05 -0.53
N VAL A 58 -10.79 11.20 -1.31
CA VAL A 58 -10.85 9.74 -1.07
C VAL A 58 -9.47 9.11 -1.22
N CYS A 59 -8.73 9.44 -2.29
CA CYS A 59 -7.36 8.95 -2.48
C CYS A 59 -6.45 9.36 -1.32
N LEU A 60 -6.50 10.62 -0.89
CA LEU A 60 -5.70 11.12 0.24
C LEU A 60 -6.03 10.34 1.52
N THR A 61 -7.31 10.12 1.80
CA THR A 61 -7.74 9.33 2.96
C THR A 61 -7.19 7.89 2.92
N ARG A 62 -7.12 7.27 1.74
CA ARG A 62 -6.51 5.93 1.59
C ARG A 62 -5.01 5.95 1.86
N ILE A 63 -4.30 6.96 1.36
CA ILE A 63 -2.86 7.13 1.61
C ILE A 63 -2.57 7.31 3.10
N ASP A 64 -3.38 8.12 3.80
CA ASP A 64 -3.20 8.32 5.24
C ASP A 64 -3.37 7.01 6.01
N LYS A 65 -4.39 6.21 5.68
CA LYS A 65 -4.58 4.87 6.25
C LYS A 65 -3.45 3.89 5.92
N ILE A 66 -2.83 3.98 4.74
CA ILE A 66 -1.66 3.17 4.39
C ILE A 66 -0.48 3.56 5.29
N ARG A 67 -0.26 4.86 5.54
CA ARG A 67 0.80 5.33 6.44
C ARG A 67 0.56 4.85 7.87
N GLU A 68 -0.67 4.95 8.36
CA GLU A 68 -1.06 4.41 9.68
C GLU A 68 -0.78 2.92 9.77
N TRP A 69 -1.25 2.14 8.79
CA TRP A 69 -0.98 0.70 8.70
C TRP A 69 0.53 0.40 8.68
N GLN A 70 1.34 1.17 7.95
CA GLN A 70 2.79 0.99 7.92
C GLN A 70 3.42 1.21 9.30
N VAL A 71 2.98 2.22 10.05
CA VAL A 71 3.47 2.48 11.41
C VAL A 71 3.09 1.34 12.35
N GLU A 72 1.85 0.85 12.29
CA GLU A 72 1.37 -0.27 13.10
C GLU A 72 2.11 -1.59 12.80
N ASN A 73 2.48 -1.82 11.52
CA ASN A 73 3.07 -3.07 11.09
C ASN A 73 4.61 -3.05 11.03
N ALA A 74 5.25 -1.88 11.05
CA ALA A 74 6.71 -1.75 11.18
C ALA A 74 7.22 -1.99 12.61
N GLN A 75 6.33 -2.00 13.60
CA GLN A 75 6.65 -2.24 15.02
C GLN A 75 6.53 -3.73 15.42
N ASN A 76 6.17 -4.62 14.48
CA ASN A 76 6.01 -6.06 14.71
C ASN A 76 7.16 -6.89 14.11
#